data_AF-A0A5E4I0Y2-F1
#
_entry.id   AF-A0A5E4I0Y2-F1
#
_cell.length_a   1.000
_cell.length_b   1.000
_cell.length_c   1.000
_cell.angle_alpha   90.00
_cell.angle_beta   90.00
_cell.angle_gamma   90.00
#
_symmetry.space_group_name_H-M   'P 1'
#
loop_
_entity.id
_entity.type
_entity.pdbx_description
1 polymer ?
#
loop_
_entity_poly.entity_id
_entity_poly.type
_entity_poly.pdbx_seq_one_letter_code
_entity_poly.pdbx_strand_id
1 'polypeptide(L)'
;MATLAQLEKEIALIKERNRKVEANKAWETSWARRIAIVVLTYAVTSIVFASIGVPKPFENALVPTVAFLLSTLTLEAFKGIWIKGRK
;
A
#
# COMPACT_ATOMS: atom_id res chain seq x y z
N MET A 1 -34.85 -11.64 21.71
CA MET A 1 -34.44 -11.91 20.31
C MET A 1 -34.39 -10.57 19.59
N ALA A 2 -33.37 -10.32 18.77
CA ALA A 2 -33.31 -9.08 17.99
C ALA A 2 -34.50 -9.02 17.01
N THR A 3 -35.11 -7.86 16.87
CA THR A 3 -36.21 -7.67 15.91
C THR A 3 -35.65 -7.57 14.50
N LEU A 4 -36.48 -7.85 13.49
CA LEU A 4 -36.08 -7.71 12.08
C LEU A 4 -35.55 -6.31 11.77
N ALA A 5 -36.20 -5.26 12.31
CA ALA A 5 -35.77 -3.88 12.15
C ALA A 5 -34.39 -3.59 12.80
N GLN A 6 -34.07 -4.24 13.92
CA GLN A 6 -32.75 -4.13 14.54
C GLN A 6 -31.66 -4.77 13.67
N LEU A 7 -31.94 -5.96 13.13
CA LEU A 7 -31.03 -6.67 12.23
C LEU A 7 -30.79 -5.91 10.92
N GLU A 8 -31.83 -5.31 10.33
CA GLU A 8 -31.69 -4.46 9.14
C GLU A 8 -30.76 -3.26 9.38
N LYS A 9 -30.91 -2.61 10.54
CA LYS A 9 -30.06 -1.49 10.94
C LYS A 9 -28.61 -1.91 11.13
N GLU A 10 -28.36 -3.05 11.78
CA GLU A 10 -27.01 -3.60 11.94
C GLU A 10 -26.36 -3.96 10.60
N ILE A 11 -27.13 -4.58 9.68
CA ILE A 11 -26.65 -4.90 8.33
C ILE A 11 -26.29 -3.61 7.57
N ALA A 12 -27.09 -2.56 7.66
CA ALA A 12 -26.80 -1.28 7.03
C ALA A 12 -25.48 -0.66 7.55
N LEU A 13 -25.28 -0.68 8.87
CA LEU A 13 -24.05 -0.22 9.51
C LEU A 13 -22.82 -1.03 9.09
N ILE A 14 -22.95 -2.36 9.03
CA ILE A 14 -21.87 -3.25 8.57
C ILE A 14 -21.52 -2.96 7.11
N LYS A 15 -22.51 -2.82 6.23
CA LYS A 15 -22.28 -2.49 4.81
C LYS A 15 -21.59 -1.15 4.65
N GLU A 16 -21.98 -0.14 5.41
CA GLU A 16 -21.35 1.18 5.36
C GLU A 16 -19.88 1.13 5.80
N ARG A 17 -19.59 0.43 6.90
CA ARG A 17 -18.22 0.21 7.37
C ARG A 17 -17.40 -0.56 6.34
N ASN A 18 -17.93 -1.66 5.81
CA ASN A 18 -17.24 -2.47 4.82
C ASN A 18 -16.94 -1.66 3.55
N ARG A 19 -17.84 -0.79 3.10
CA ARG A 19 -17.59 0.12 1.99
C ARG A 19 -16.36 1.01 2.23
N LYS A 20 -16.21 1.57 3.43
CA LYS A 20 -15.05 2.40 3.80
C LYS A 20 -13.76 1.56 3.83
N VAL A 21 -13.82 0.35 4.38
CA VAL A 21 -12.67 -0.56 4.47
C VAL A 21 -12.20 -1.01 3.08
N GLU A 22 -13.13 -1.41 2.20
CA GLU A 22 -12.78 -1.85 0.84
C GLU A 22 -12.25 -0.69 -0.01
N ALA A 23 -12.76 0.53 0.15
CA ALA A 23 -12.19 1.70 -0.51
C ALA A 23 -10.74 1.96 -0.08
N ASN A 24 -10.45 1.88 1.22
CA ASN A 24 -9.07 2.00 1.71
C ASN A 24 -8.18 0.90 1.15
N LYS A 25 -8.64 -0.35 1.19
CA LYS A 25 -7.89 -1.51 0.67
C LYS A 25 -7.63 -1.39 -0.83
N ALA A 26 -8.60 -0.89 -1.60
CA ALA A 26 -8.45 -0.60 -3.01
C ALA A 26 -7.37 0.47 -3.25
N TRP A 27 -7.34 1.53 -2.43
CA TRP A 27 -6.28 2.52 -2.47
C TRP A 27 -4.90 1.92 -2.18
N GLU A 28 -4.77 1.10 -1.13
CA GLU A 28 -3.50 0.48 -0.75
C GLU A 28 -2.92 -0.41 -1.84
N THR A 29 -3.79 -1.09 -2.58
CA THR A 29 -3.43 -2.01 -3.66
C THR A 29 -3.39 -1.34 -5.04
N SER A 30 -3.77 -0.06 -5.13
CA SER A 30 -3.86 0.68 -6.39
C SER A 30 -2.50 0.97 -7.01
N TRP A 31 -2.47 1.00 -8.35
CA TRP A 31 -1.32 1.49 -9.11
C TRP A 31 -1.05 2.98 -8.85
N ALA A 32 -2.07 3.77 -8.52
CA ALA A 32 -1.90 5.18 -8.17
C ALA A 32 -0.96 5.36 -6.98
N ARG A 33 -1.17 4.60 -5.89
CA ARG A 33 -0.27 4.61 -4.73
C ARG A 33 1.14 4.15 -5.08
N ARG A 34 1.27 3.11 -5.91
CA ARG A 34 2.58 2.58 -6.34
C ARG A 34 3.38 3.61 -7.15
N ILE A 35 2.74 4.27 -8.11
CA ILE A 35 3.38 5.32 -8.93
C ILE A 35 3.76 6.51 -8.04
N ALA A 36 2.89 6.95 -7.14
CA ALA A 36 3.18 8.05 -6.22
C ALA A 36 4.40 7.73 -5.34
N ILE A 37 4.48 6.51 -4.80
CA ILE A 37 5.63 6.02 -4.04
C ILE A 37 6.90 6.06 -4.89
N VAL A 38 6.89 5.51 -6.11
CA VAL A 38 8.06 5.49 -7.00
C VAL A 38 8.57 6.90 -7.28
N VAL A 39 7.67 7.82 -7.63
CA VAL A 39 8.01 9.22 -7.93
C VAL A 39 8.59 9.91 -6.70
N LEU A 40 7.96 9.76 -5.53
CA LEU A 40 8.41 10.39 -4.30
C LEU A 40 9.75 9.83 -3.82
N THR A 41 9.92 8.51 -3.82
CA THR A 41 11.19 7.87 -3.44
C THR A 41 12.31 8.32 -4.36
N TYR A 42 12.08 8.32 -5.68
CA TYR A 42 13.08 8.77 -6.65
C TYR A 42 13.47 10.23 -6.44
N ALA A 43 12.49 11.12 -6.26
CA ALA A 43 12.72 12.54 -6.05
C ALA A 43 13.51 12.78 -4.75
N VAL A 44 13.06 12.22 -3.63
CA VAL A 44 13.70 12.39 -2.31
C VAL A 44 15.12 11.82 -2.33
N THR A 45 15.32 10.60 -2.84
CA THR A 45 16.65 10.00 -2.86
C THR A 45 17.61 10.73 -3.79
N SER A 46 17.13 11.23 -4.95
CA SER A 46 17.95 12.04 -5.85
C SER A 46 18.44 13.32 -5.17
N ILE A 47 17.56 14.02 -4.45
CA ILE A 47 17.91 15.24 -3.70
C ILE A 47 18.93 14.93 -2.61
N VAL A 48 18.72 13.86 -1.83
CA VAL A 48 19.64 13.46 -0.76
C VAL A 48 21.00 13.07 -1.33
N PHE A 49 21.04 12.27 -2.39
CA PHE A 49 22.28 11.82 -3.02
C PHE A 49 23.06 12.96 -3.66
N ALA A 50 22.37 13.93 -4.27
CA ALA A 50 22.98 15.15 -4.75
C ALA A 50 23.58 15.98 -3.58
N SER A 51 22.85 16.10 -2.47
CA SER A 51 23.28 16.89 -1.30
C SER A 51 24.52 16.33 -0.61
N ILE A 52 24.69 15.00 -0.57
CA ILE A 52 25.86 14.35 0.06
C ILE A 52 27.00 14.06 -0.92
N GLY A 53 26.90 14.52 -2.18
CA GLY A 53 27.96 14.38 -3.18
C GLY A 53 28.15 12.95 -3.70
N VAL A 54 27.11 12.11 -3.70
CA VAL A 54 27.19 10.77 -4.30
C VAL A 54 27.44 10.93 -5.81
N PRO A 55 28.42 10.22 -6.40
CA PRO A 55 28.59 10.23 -7.84
C PRO A 55 27.32 9.73 -8.52
N LYS A 56 26.91 10.37 -9.63
CA LYS A 56 25.73 9.97 -10.42
C LYS A 56 24.45 9.80 -9.56
N PRO A 57 23.99 10.86 -8.86
CA PRO A 57 22.93 10.75 -7.86
C PRO A 57 21.59 10.28 -8.45
N PHE A 58 21.28 10.68 -9.69
CA PHE A 58 20.05 10.28 -10.39
C PHE A 58 20.04 8.80 -10.82
N GLU A 59 21.21 8.26 -11.20
CA GLU A 59 21.36 6.83 -11.53
C GLU A 59 21.28 5.99 -10.26
N ASN A 60 21.97 6.43 -9.21
CA ASN A 60 22.01 5.72 -7.93
C ASN A 60 20.67 5.74 -7.19
N ALA A 61 19.85 6.77 -7.38
CA ALA A 61 18.50 6.83 -6.82
C ALA A 61 17.54 5.77 -7.39
N LEU A 62 17.87 5.13 -8.53
CA LEU A 62 17.09 4.01 -9.06
C LEU A 62 17.12 2.79 -8.14
N VAL A 63 18.25 2.53 -7.47
CA VAL A 63 18.41 1.37 -6.59
C VAL A 63 17.37 1.35 -5.46
N PRO A 64 17.25 2.40 -4.61
CA PRO A 64 16.24 2.43 -3.56
C PRO A 64 14.81 2.52 -4.11
N THR A 65 14.61 3.17 -5.27
CA THR A 65 13.29 3.26 -5.91
C THR A 65 12.78 1.89 -6.36
N VAL A 66 13.64 1.11 -7.03
CA VAL A 66 13.32 -0.25 -7.49
C VAL A 66 13.19 -1.20 -6.30
N ALA A 67 14.09 -1.11 -5.31
CA ALA A 67 14.01 -1.94 -4.10
C ALA A 67 12.69 -1.72 -3.35
N PHE A 68 12.26 -0.46 -3.20
CA PHE A 68 11.00 -0.13 -2.54
C PHE A 68 9.80 -0.56 -3.38
N LEU A 69 9.82 -0.38 -4.70
CA LEU A 69 8.75 -0.88 -5.56
C LEU A 69 8.62 -2.41 -5.45
N LEU A 70 9.73 -3.14 -5.48
CA LEU A 70 9.73 -4.60 -5.34
C LEU A 70 9.18 -5.04 -3.97
N SER A 71 9.52 -4.34 -2.88
CA SER A 71 8.97 -4.66 -1.55
C SER A 71 7.44 -4.54 -1.50
N THR A 72 6.86 -3.56 -2.21
CA THR A 72 5.39 -3.42 -2.29
C THR A 72 4.71 -4.57 -3.05
N LEU A 73 5.44 -5.27 -3.93
CA LEU A 73 4.93 -6.41 -4.69
C LEU A 73 5.13 -7.73 -3.94
N THR A 74 6.30 -7.92 -3.32
CA THR A 74 6.65 -9.18 -2.67
C THR A 74 5.93 -9.36 -1.33
N LEU A 75 5.75 -8.30 -0.54
CA LEU A 75 5.11 -8.38 0.78
C LEU A 75 3.65 -8.84 0.71
N GLU A 76 2.90 -8.44 -0.32
CA GLU A 76 1.53 -8.95 -0.54
C GLU A 76 1.51 -10.45 -0.84
N ALA A 77 2.48 -10.96 -1.61
CA ALA A 77 2.63 -12.39 -1.87
C ALA A 77 2.98 -13.15 -0.57
N PHE A 78 3.93 -12.65 0.22
CA PHE A 78 4.31 -13.23 1.51
C PHE A 78 3.13 -13.25 2.50
N LYS A 79 2.34 -12.18 2.56
CA LYS A 79 1.12 -12.13 3.37
C LYS A 79 0.13 -13.23 3.01
N GLY A 80 -0.06 -13.48 1.71
CA GLY A 80 -0.92 -14.57 1.24
C GLY A 80 -0.45 -15.96 1.69
N ILE A 81 0.86 -16.20 1.65
CA ILE A 81 1.47 -17.46 2.13
C ILE A 81 1.27 -17.60 3.65
N TRP A 82 1.57 -16.55 4.41
CA TRP A 82 1.46 -16.57 5.87
C TRP A 82 0.03 -16.80 6.36
N ILE A 83 -0.97 -16.17 5.73
CA ILE A 83 -2.39 -16.39 6.07
C ILE A 83 -2.80 -17.85 5.82
N LYS A 84 -2.34 -18.47 4.71
CA LYS A 84 -2.64 -19.88 4.41
C LYS A 84 -2.03 -20.84 5.43
N GLY A 85 -0.83 -20.55 5.93
CA GLY A 85 -0.14 -21.35 6.94
C GLY A 85 -0.63 -21.16 8.38
N ARG A 86 -1.53 -20.20 8.62
CA ARG A 86 -2.14 -19.95 9.94
C ARG A 86 -3.47 -20.69 10.17
N LYS A 87 -3.85 -21.58 9.24
CA LYS A 87 -4.94 -22.54 9.42
C LYS A 87 -4.48 -23.75 10.20
#